data_AF-A0A955RYH2-F1
#
_entry.id   AF-A0A955RYH2-F1
#
_cell.length_a   1.000
_cell.length_b   1.000
_cell.length_c   1.000
_cell.angle_alpha   90.00
_cell.angle_beta   90.00
_cell.angle_gamma   90.00
#
_symmetry.space_group_name_H-M   'P 1'
#
loop_
_entity.id
_entity.type
_entity.pdbx_description
1 polymer ?
#
loop_
_entity_poly.entity_id
_entity_poly.type
_entity_poly.pdbx_seq_one_letter_code
_entity_poly.pdbx_strand_id
1 'polypeptide(L)'
;MNCQNVKDLILTDYLDEQLGPQQKSAVETHLKECQECRAYLDAVKNISALPFENGTQVRPPEEIWSNIKATIEHEQETSGVLQETTVPGFWQQLSILKRLALGAVSLVLLIIAITTVQKMSYRPVVKSNNTAQIEYFAYLIAEENADDVTEDYGTMIEEYFL
;
A
#
# COMPACT_ATOMS: atom_id res chain seq x y z
N MET A 1 6.12 -5.38 -30.85
CA MET A 1 6.23 -6.08 -29.54
C MET A 1 7.68 -6.06 -29.11
N ASN A 2 7.98 -6.03 -27.81
CA ASN A 2 9.37 -6.09 -27.33
C ASN A 2 9.85 -7.55 -27.21
N CYS A 3 11.16 -7.78 -27.13
CA CYS A 3 11.73 -9.12 -27.05
C CYS A 3 11.34 -9.86 -25.77
N GLN A 4 11.25 -9.16 -24.63
CA GLN A 4 10.93 -9.80 -23.35
C GLN A 4 9.54 -10.44 -23.37
N ASN A 5 8.52 -9.69 -23.78
CA ASN A 5 7.15 -10.18 -23.86
C ASN A 5 7.05 -11.37 -24.83
N VAL A 6 7.81 -11.34 -25.93
CA VAL A 6 7.84 -12.46 -26.89
C VAL A 6 8.42 -13.70 -26.24
N LYS A 7 9.55 -13.58 -25.51
CA LYS A 7 10.17 -14.70 -24.79
C LYS A 7 9.24 -15.29 -23.73
N ASP A 8 8.53 -14.44 -22.99
CA ASP A 8 7.58 -14.88 -21.97
C ASP A 8 6.41 -15.66 -22.61
N LEU A 9 5.88 -15.16 -23.73
CA LEU A 9 4.82 -15.85 -24.48
C LEU A 9 5.32 -17.13 -25.15
N ILE A 10 6.59 -17.20 -25.56
CA ILE A 10 7.20 -18.43 -26.09
C ILE A 10 7.23 -19.53 -25.03
N LEU A 11 7.56 -19.19 -23.78
CA LEU A 11 7.64 -20.15 -22.68
C LEU A 11 6.28 -20.68 -22.19
N THR A 12 5.23 -19.92 -22.43
CA THR A 12 3.89 -20.17 -21.87
C THR A 12 2.94 -20.58 -22.98
N ASP A 13 2.35 -19.61 -23.66
CA ASP A 13 1.16 -19.85 -24.48
C ASP A 13 1.46 -20.22 -25.94
N TYR A 14 2.62 -19.83 -26.48
CA TYR A 14 2.92 -20.00 -27.91
C TYR A 14 3.14 -21.46 -28.30
N LEU A 15 3.92 -22.21 -27.50
CA LEU A 15 4.21 -23.62 -27.77
C LEU A 15 3.00 -24.52 -27.49
N ASP A 16 2.16 -24.13 -26.53
CA ASP A 16 0.93 -24.85 -26.15
C ASP A 16 -0.27 -24.51 -27.04
N GLU A 17 -0.06 -23.69 -28.08
CA GLU A 17 -1.09 -23.18 -29.00
C GLU A 17 -2.25 -22.42 -28.31
N GLN A 18 -2.00 -21.84 -27.13
CA GLN A 18 -3.01 -21.13 -26.33
C GLN A 18 -3.15 -19.63 -26.67
N LEU A 19 -2.31 -19.12 -27.58
CA LEU A 19 -2.41 -17.71 -28.00
C LEU A 19 -3.62 -17.45 -28.90
N GLY A 20 -4.35 -16.38 -28.58
CA GLY A 20 -5.37 -15.82 -29.47
C GLY A 20 -4.76 -15.34 -30.80
N PRO A 21 -5.58 -15.25 -31.88
CA PRO A 21 -5.09 -15.02 -33.24
C PRO A 21 -4.30 -13.70 -33.40
N GLN A 22 -4.69 -12.65 -32.70
CA GLN A 22 -4.00 -11.35 -32.73
C GLN A 22 -2.60 -11.42 -32.08
N GLN A 23 -2.51 -12.05 -30.90
CA GLN A 23 -1.24 -12.20 -30.19
C GLN A 23 -0.30 -13.15 -30.94
N LYS A 24 -0.84 -14.26 -31.47
CA LYS A 24 -0.08 -15.20 -32.30
C LYS A 24 0.55 -14.48 -33.51
N SER A 25 -0.24 -13.69 -34.24
CA SER A 25 0.27 -12.90 -35.37
C SER A 25 1.35 -11.90 -34.95
N ALA A 26 1.21 -11.24 -33.79
CA ALA A 26 2.21 -10.31 -33.26
C ALA A 26 3.53 -11.02 -32.90
N VAL A 27 3.46 -12.21 -32.27
CA VAL A 27 4.62 -13.05 -31.97
C VAL A 27 5.30 -13.50 -33.26
N GLU A 28 4.54 -14.04 -34.22
CA GLU A 28 5.08 -14.53 -35.50
C GLU A 28 5.73 -13.42 -36.33
N THR A 29 5.14 -12.22 -36.32
CA THR A 29 5.73 -11.04 -36.97
C THR A 29 7.06 -10.68 -36.33
N HIS A 30 7.12 -10.66 -34.99
CA HIS A 30 8.37 -10.38 -34.28
C HIS A 30 9.44 -11.46 -34.55
N LEU A 31 9.05 -12.74 -34.62
CA LEU A 31 9.97 -13.84 -34.92
C LEU A 31 10.54 -13.74 -36.35
N LYS A 32 9.81 -13.18 -37.31
CA LYS A 32 10.36 -12.96 -38.67
C LYS A 32 11.51 -11.95 -38.66
N GLU A 33 11.42 -10.93 -37.81
CA GLU A 33 12.33 -9.79 -37.77
C GLU A 33 13.48 -9.97 -36.76
N CYS A 34 13.24 -10.66 -35.64
CA CYS A 34 14.19 -10.81 -34.55
C CYS A 34 14.90 -12.17 -34.58
N GLN A 35 16.21 -12.16 -34.87
CA GLN A 35 17.03 -13.37 -34.83
C GLN A 35 17.19 -13.94 -33.41
N GLU A 36 17.30 -13.08 -32.40
CA GLU A 36 17.47 -13.50 -31.00
C GLU A 36 16.25 -14.28 -30.48
N CYS A 37 15.04 -13.79 -30.74
CA CYS A 37 13.82 -14.46 -30.33
C CYS A 37 13.58 -15.78 -31.09
N ARG A 38 14.05 -15.89 -32.35
CA ARG A 38 14.06 -17.18 -33.06
C ARG A 38 15.00 -18.19 -32.42
N ALA A 39 16.24 -17.78 -32.15
CA ALA A 39 17.20 -18.65 -31.47
C ALA A 39 16.69 -19.08 -30.08
N TYR A 40 16.02 -18.17 -29.37
CA TYR A 40 15.37 -18.49 -28.11
C TYR A 40 14.23 -19.51 -28.27
N LEU A 41 13.35 -19.34 -29.26
CA LEU A 41 12.29 -20.29 -29.57
C LEU A 41 12.86 -21.69 -29.86
N ASP A 42 13.91 -21.76 -30.67
CA ASP A 42 14.56 -23.03 -31.00
C ASP A 42 15.18 -23.69 -29.76
N ALA A 43 15.84 -22.90 -28.91
CA ALA A 43 16.39 -23.38 -27.65
C ALA A 43 15.31 -23.95 -26.72
N VAL A 44 14.18 -23.25 -26.56
CA VAL A 44 13.06 -23.72 -25.73
C VAL A 44 12.48 -25.01 -26.32
N LYS A 45 12.20 -25.05 -27.63
CA LYS A 45 11.69 -26.26 -28.30
C LYS A 45 12.57 -27.48 -28.07
N ASN A 46 13.89 -27.32 -28.21
CA ASN A 46 14.86 -28.39 -28.00
C ASN A 46 14.85 -28.96 -26.57
N ILE A 47 14.47 -28.14 -25.58
CA ILE A 47 14.47 -28.53 -24.16
C ILE A 47 13.10 -29.04 -23.71
N SER A 48 12.01 -28.40 -24.12
CA SER A 48 10.68 -28.65 -23.55
C SER A 48 9.74 -29.48 -24.42
N ALA A 49 9.87 -29.44 -25.74
CA ALA A 49 8.91 -30.07 -26.66
C ALA A 49 9.51 -31.29 -27.37
N LEU A 50 10.64 -31.10 -28.06
CA LEU A 50 11.26 -32.14 -28.88
C LEU A 50 11.63 -33.42 -28.13
N PRO A 51 12.09 -33.39 -26.85
CA PRO A 51 12.38 -34.63 -26.12
C PRO A 51 11.16 -35.54 -25.92
N PHE A 52 9.95 -34.96 -25.95
CA PHE A 52 8.71 -35.69 -25.71
C PHE A 52 7.97 -36.06 -27.00
N GLU A 53 8.31 -35.49 -28.16
CA GLU A 53 7.68 -35.82 -29.46
C GLU A 53 7.75 -37.32 -29.79
N ASN A 54 8.86 -37.98 -29.42
CA ASN A 54 9.07 -39.41 -29.63
C ASN A 54 9.10 -40.21 -28.33
N GLY A 55 8.57 -39.64 -27.24
CA GLY A 55 8.49 -40.31 -25.95
C GLY A 55 7.63 -41.57 -26.02
N THR A 56 7.99 -42.59 -25.24
CA THR A 56 7.13 -43.78 -25.10
C THR A 56 5.85 -43.36 -24.39
N GLN A 57 4.71 -43.48 -25.08
CA GLN A 57 3.42 -43.21 -24.48
C GLN A 57 3.04 -44.35 -23.52
N VAL A 58 3.16 -44.08 -22.23
CA VAL A 58 2.69 -45.02 -21.19
C VAL A 58 1.20 -44.80 -21.01
N ARG A 59 0.39 -45.84 -21.19
CA ARG A 59 -1.02 -45.81 -20.80
C ARG A 59 -1.13 -46.04 -19.30
N PRO A 60 -1.64 -45.07 -18.52
CA PRO A 60 -1.94 -45.32 -17.12
C PRO A 60 -3.12 -46.30 -17.00
N PRO A 61 -3.25 -47.00 -15.86
CA PRO A 61 -4.43 -47.85 -15.60
C PRO A 61 -5.74 -47.07 -15.71
N GLU A 62 -6.80 -47.72 -16.21
CA GLU A 62 -8.11 -47.07 -16.42
C GLU A 62 -8.69 -46.48 -15.13
N GLU A 63 -8.44 -47.11 -13.99
CA GLU A 63 -8.88 -46.63 -12.67
C GLU A 63 -8.36 -45.21 -12.38
N ILE A 64 -7.14 -44.88 -12.79
CA ILE A 64 -6.56 -43.55 -12.59
C ILE A 64 -7.34 -42.50 -13.37
N TRP A 65 -7.70 -42.80 -14.63
CA TRP A 65 -8.50 -41.90 -15.44
C TRP A 65 -9.92 -41.73 -14.89
N SER A 66 -10.53 -42.83 -14.42
CA SER A 66 -11.86 -42.80 -13.80
C SER A 66 -11.86 -41.92 -12.54
N ASN A 67 -10.83 -42.03 -11.71
CA ASN A 67 -10.70 -41.25 -10.48
C ASN A 67 -10.46 -39.76 -10.77
N ILE A 68 -9.60 -39.43 -11.74
CA ILE A 68 -9.36 -38.04 -12.17
C ILE A 68 -10.67 -37.44 -12.69
N LYS A 69 -11.38 -38.15 -13.58
CA LYS A 69 -12.65 -37.70 -14.14
C LYS A 69 -13.69 -37.43 -13.05
N ALA A 70 -13.90 -38.39 -12.15
CA ALA A 70 -14.86 -38.25 -11.06
C ALA A 70 -14.52 -37.08 -10.13
N THR A 71 -13.23 -36.83 -9.88
CA THR A 71 -12.78 -35.69 -9.07
C THR A 71 -13.07 -34.36 -9.75
N ILE A 72 -12.75 -34.23 -11.04
CA ILE A 72 -13.03 -33.01 -11.82
C ILE A 72 -14.54 -32.72 -11.88
N GLU A 73 -15.36 -33.75 -12.11
CA GLU A 73 -16.83 -33.61 -12.15
C GLU A 73 -17.38 -33.19 -10.79
N HIS A 74 -16.92 -33.79 -9.69
CA HIS A 74 -17.34 -33.42 -8.34
C HIS A 74 -16.90 -31.99 -7.97
N GLU A 75 -15.70 -31.56 -8.34
CA GLU A 75 -15.26 -30.18 -8.17
C GLU A 75 -16.12 -29.20 -8.97
N GLN A 76 -16.48 -29.53 -10.22
CA GLN A 76 -17.38 -28.70 -11.03
C GLN A 76 -18.78 -28.60 -10.45
N GLU A 77 -19.33 -29.70 -9.92
CA GLU A 77 -20.63 -29.69 -9.25
C GLU A 77 -20.59 -28.88 -7.95
N THR A 78 -19.50 -28.98 -7.18
CA THR A 78 -19.33 -28.24 -5.91
C THR A 78 -19.03 -26.76 -6.16
N SER A 79 -18.25 -26.43 -7.19
CA SER A 79 -18.00 -25.06 -7.64
C SER A 79 -19.24 -24.44 -8.31
N GLY A 80 -20.10 -25.24 -8.93
CA GLY A 80 -21.40 -24.83 -9.47
C GLY A 80 -22.43 -24.47 -8.39
N VAL A 81 -22.23 -24.88 -7.13
CA VAL A 81 -23.04 -24.41 -5.99
C VAL A 81 -22.63 -23.00 -5.54
N LEU A 82 -21.45 -22.50 -5.97
CA LEU A 82 -20.94 -21.16 -5.66
C LEU A 82 -20.63 -20.30 -6.92
N GLN A 83 -21.23 -20.60 -8.06
CA GLN A 83 -21.28 -19.75 -9.27
C GLN A 83 -22.75 -19.74 -9.73
N GLU A 84 -23.49 -18.64 -9.88
CA GLU A 84 -23.13 -17.26 -10.14
C GLU A 84 -24.21 -16.36 -9.49
N THR A 85 -23.90 -15.66 -8.39
CA THR A 85 -24.39 -14.28 -8.33
C THR A 85 -23.37 -13.48 -9.11
N THR A 86 -23.66 -13.25 -10.38
CA THR A 86 -23.12 -12.14 -11.15
C THR A 86 -23.18 -10.91 -10.25
N VAL A 87 -22.07 -10.52 -9.63
CA VAL A 87 -22.00 -9.23 -8.98
C VAL A 87 -21.75 -8.27 -10.14
N PRO A 88 -22.77 -7.53 -10.63
CA PRO A 88 -22.54 -6.54 -11.66
C PRO A 88 -21.51 -5.54 -11.11
N GLY A 89 -20.77 -4.88 -12.02
CA GLY A 89 -19.67 -3.94 -11.74
C GLY A 89 -19.94 -2.77 -10.77
N PHE A 90 -21.08 -2.78 -10.08
CA PHE A 90 -21.46 -1.88 -8.99
C PHE A 90 -20.49 -1.93 -7.79
N TRP A 91 -19.98 -3.11 -7.42
CA TRP A 91 -19.01 -3.21 -6.31
C TRP A 91 -17.61 -2.73 -6.67
N GLN A 92 -17.22 -2.84 -7.95
CA GLN A 92 -16.00 -2.19 -8.46
C GLN A 92 -16.15 -0.66 -8.51
N GLN A 93 -17.34 -0.14 -8.87
CA GLN A 93 -17.63 1.30 -8.80
C GLN A 93 -17.63 1.86 -7.36
N LEU A 94 -18.02 1.09 -6.35
CA LEU A 94 -17.98 1.53 -4.95
C LEU A 94 -16.55 1.66 -4.41
N SER A 95 -15.59 0.92 -4.96
CA SER A 95 -14.17 1.00 -4.56
C SER A 95 -13.49 2.30 -5.03
N ILE A 96 -13.97 2.88 -6.13
CA ILE A 96 -13.50 4.17 -6.67
C ILE A 96 -14.07 5.32 -5.82
N LEU A 97 -15.31 5.18 -5.33
CA LEU A 97 -15.93 6.16 -4.44
C LEU A 97 -15.23 6.25 -3.07
N LYS A 98 -14.74 5.12 -2.53
CA LYS A 98 -13.93 5.11 -1.30
C LYS A 98 -12.58 5.83 -1.44
N ARG A 99 -12.00 5.90 -2.63
CA ARG A 99 -10.77 6.68 -2.90
C ARG A 99 -11.02 8.19 -2.93
N LEU A 100 -12.20 8.63 -3.36
CA LEU A 100 -12.59 10.05 -3.33
C LEU A 100 -13.02 10.52 -1.93
N ALA A 101 -13.63 9.65 -1.13
CA ALA A 101 -14.04 9.97 0.25
C ALA A 101 -12.85 10.32 1.18
N LEU A 102 -11.70 9.65 1.01
CA LEU A 102 -10.48 9.95 1.78
C LEU A 102 -9.89 11.34 1.44
N GLY A 103 -9.95 11.74 0.16
CA GLY A 103 -9.47 13.06 -0.27
C GLY A 103 -10.29 14.21 0.30
N ALA A 104 -11.63 14.08 0.30
CA ALA A 104 -12.53 15.11 0.82
C ALA A 104 -12.40 15.29 2.34
N VAL A 105 -12.30 14.20 3.10
CA VAL A 105 -12.12 14.27 4.58
C VAL A 105 -10.78 14.91 4.94
N SER A 106 -9.71 14.58 4.23
CA SER A 106 -8.40 15.23 4.43
C SER A 106 -8.46 16.73 4.16
N LEU A 107 -9.15 17.16 3.11
CA LEU A 107 -9.26 18.57 2.74
C LEU A 107 -10.12 19.36 3.75
N VAL A 108 -11.21 18.77 4.23
CA VAL A 108 -12.05 19.35 5.29
C VAL A 108 -11.27 19.48 6.61
N LEU A 109 -10.52 18.47 7.02
CA LEU A 109 -9.66 18.55 8.20
C LEU A 109 -8.57 19.62 8.08
N LEU A 110 -7.97 19.77 6.89
CA LEU A 110 -6.97 20.79 6.63
C LEU A 110 -7.57 22.20 6.69
N ILE A 111 -8.78 22.40 6.14
CA ILE A 111 -9.52 23.67 6.26
C ILE A 111 -9.90 23.98 7.72
N ILE A 112 -10.33 22.98 8.50
CA ILE A 112 -10.62 23.13 9.93
C ILE A 112 -9.35 23.51 10.71
N ALA A 113 -8.21 22.87 10.41
CA ALA A 113 -6.92 23.21 11.02
C ALA A 113 -6.50 24.67 10.68
N ILE A 114 -6.63 25.09 9.42
CA ILE A 114 -6.30 26.46 9.01
C ILE A 114 -7.21 27.48 9.70
N THR A 115 -8.53 27.23 9.75
CA THR A 115 -9.50 28.15 10.37
C THR A 115 -9.32 28.25 11.89
N THR A 116 -8.97 27.15 12.57
CA THR A 116 -8.65 27.16 14.00
C THR A 116 -7.34 27.90 14.31
N VAL A 117 -6.28 27.70 13.49
CA VAL A 117 -5.01 28.44 13.62
C VAL A 117 -5.22 29.92 13.37
N GLN A 118 -5.98 30.31 12.34
CA GLN A 118 -6.33 31.70 12.10
C GLN A 118 -7.09 32.29 13.29
N LYS A 119 -8.13 31.62 13.79
CA LYS A 119 -8.89 32.08 14.97
C LYS A 119 -8.02 32.19 16.24
N MET A 120 -7.03 31.32 16.39
CA MET A 120 -6.05 31.38 17.48
C MET A 120 -5.07 32.56 17.31
N SER A 121 -4.63 32.83 16.09
CA SER A 121 -3.75 33.95 15.75
C SER A 121 -4.47 35.31 15.75
N TYR A 122 -5.81 35.32 15.62
CA TYR A 122 -6.67 36.50 15.79
C TYR A 122 -7.06 36.77 17.25
N ARG A 123 -6.58 35.97 18.22
CA ARG A 123 -6.65 36.44 19.62
C ARG A 123 -5.80 37.71 19.69
N PRO A 124 -6.39 38.87 20.02
CA PRO A 124 -5.59 40.08 20.15
C PRO A 124 -4.52 39.75 21.19
N VAL A 125 -3.25 39.87 20.80
CA VAL A 125 -2.12 39.83 21.71
C VAL A 125 -2.51 40.75 22.85
N VAL A 126 -2.79 40.17 24.02
CA VAL A 126 -3.09 40.93 25.22
C VAL A 126 -1.88 41.83 25.38
N LYS A 127 -2.05 43.14 25.17
CA LYS A 127 -1.00 44.11 25.47
C LYS A 127 -0.80 44.03 26.97
N SER A 128 0.13 43.18 27.38
CA SER A 128 0.60 43.13 28.75
C SER A 128 1.14 44.53 29.06
N ASN A 129 0.42 45.28 29.88
CA ASN A 129 0.86 46.60 30.32
C ASN A 129 1.97 46.39 31.35
N ASN A 130 3.16 46.02 30.85
CA ASN A 130 4.33 45.65 31.64
C ASN A 130 4.74 46.76 32.61
N THR A 131 4.37 48.00 32.32
CA THR A 131 4.63 49.19 33.13
C THR A 131 4.08 49.07 34.55
N ALA A 132 2.86 48.57 34.73
CA ALA A 132 2.25 48.42 36.06
C ALA A 132 2.86 47.25 36.85
N GLN A 133 3.32 46.20 36.16
CA GLN A 133 3.98 45.06 36.81
C GLN A 133 5.39 45.42 37.28
N ILE A 134 6.12 46.20 36.48
CA ILE A 134 7.47 46.69 36.84
C ILE A 134 7.41 47.61 38.06
N GLU A 135 6.39 48.46 38.16
CA GLU A 135 6.21 49.38 39.30
C GLU A 135 5.91 48.62 40.60
N TYR A 136 5.13 47.54 40.53
CA TYR A 136 4.87 46.65 41.66
C TYR A 136 6.13 45.88 42.12
N PHE A 137 6.91 45.33 41.17
CA PHE A 137 8.18 44.67 41.52
C PHE A 137 9.21 45.66 42.08
N ALA A 138 9.27 46.89 41.56
CA ALA A 138 10.15 47.93 42.08
C ALA A 138 9.79 48.35 43.51
N TYR A 139 8.49 48.42 43.83
CA TYR A 139 8.02 48.65 45.20
C TYR A 139 8.47 47.54 46.16
N LEU A 140 8.27 46.27 45.78
CA LEU A 140 8.67 45.13 46.61
C LEU A 140 10.19 45.10 46.88
N ILE A 141 11.00 45.40 45.87
CA ILE A 141 12.47 45.42 45.99
C ILE A 141 12.93 46.64 46.80
N ALA A 142 12.23 47.78 46.68
CA ALA A 142 12.58 48.98 47.43
C ALA A 142 12.25 48.84 48.94
N GLU A 143 11.20 48.10 49.29
CA GLU A 143 10.84 47.82 50.69
C GLU A 143 11.81 46.82 51.35
N GLU A 144 12.42 45.91 50.59
CA GLU A 144 13.39 44.93 51.09
C GLU A 144 14.79 45.53 51.36
N ASN A 145 15.13 46.69 50.79
CA ASN A 145 16.45 47.31 50.94
C ASN A 145 16.51 48.46 51.97
N ALA A 146 15.45 48.63 52.76
CA ALA A 146 15.35 49.63 53.82
C ALA A 146 14.93 48.98 55.14
N ASP A 147 15.71 48.02 55.64
CA ASP A 147 16.26 48.08 56.99
C ASP A 147 17.13 46.86 57.31
N ASP A 148 18.30 47.19 57.85
CA ASP A 148 19.32 46.34 58.44
C ASP A 148 18.80 45.71 59.74
N VAL A 149 18.45 44.41 59.75
CA VAL A 149 18.45 43.59 60.97
C VAL A 149 18.72 42.12 60.60
N THR A 150 19.74 41.52 61.23
CA THR A 150 19.98 40.09 61.28
C THR A 150 18.77 39.35 61.88
N GLU A 151 18.00 38.61 61.07
CA GLU A 151 16.86 37.82 61.57
C GLU A 151 17.09 36.32 61.42
N ASP A 152 17.39 35.72 62.58
CA ASP A 152 17.03 34.37 63.01
C ASP A 152 15.58 34.05 62.60
N TYR A 153 15.41 33.06 61.72
CA TYR A 153 14.11 32.78 61.12
C TYR A 153 13.19 31.96 62.03
N GLY A 154 13.62 31.60 63.25
CA GLY A 154 12.74 31.02 64.28
C GLY A 154 11.92 29.80 63.83
N THR A 155 12.41 29.06 62.83
CA THR A 155 11.70 27.90 62.28
C THR A 155 12.17 26.63 62.98
N MET A 156 11.24 25.71 63.24
CA MET A 156 11.53 24.40 63.87
C MET A 156 12.52 23.51 63.07
N ILE A 157 12.99 23.99 61.91
CA ILE A 157 13.96 23.30 61.07
C ILE A 157 15.40 23.51 61.56
N GLU A 158 15.70 24.60 62.26
CA GLU A 158 17.08 24.89 62.69
C GLU A 158 17.55 24.01 63.85
N GLU A 159 16.65 23.55 64.72
CA GLU A 159 16.95 22.69 65.87
C GLU A 159 17.48 21.28 65.48
N TYR A 160 17.28 20.85 64.23
CA TYR A 160 17.72 19.54 63.75
C TYR A 160 18.99 19.58 62.90
N PHE A 161 19.44 20.76 62.47
CA PHE A 161 20.53 20.91 61.49
C PHE A 161 21.70 21.77 61.97
N LEU A 162 21.65 22.30 63.20
CA LEU A 162 22.75 22.94 63.91
C LEU A 162 23.06 22.18 65.22
#